data_AF-A0AAP0LE96-F1
#
_entry.id   AF-A0AAP0LE96-F1
#
_cell.length_a   1.000
_cell.length_b   1.000
_cell.length_c   1.000
_cell.angle_alpha   90.00
_cell.angle_beta   90.00
_cell.angle_gamma   90.00
#
_symmetry.space_group_name_H-M   'P 1'
#
loop_
_entity.id
_entity.type
_entity.pdbx_description
1 polymer ?
#
loop_
_entity_poly.entity_id
_entity_poly.type
_entity_poly.pdbx_seq_one_letter_code
_entity_poly.pdbx_strand_id
1 'polypeptide(L)' 'MNNNKGRKEVQPSFLHLPERKKVLVTFNDRNQPIGENADVFSSFLGIVSREMVPITLSDWR' A
#
# COMPACT_ATOMS: atom_id res chain seq x y z
N MET A 1 36.16 11.26 5.27
CA MET A 1 35.35 10.07 5.58
C MET A 1 33.91 10.52 5.77
N ASN A 2 33.08 10.49 4.72
CA ASN A 2 31.67 10.89 4.79
C ASN A 2 30.80 9.66 4.56
N ASN A 3 30.31 9.07 5.66
CA ASN A 3 29.45 7.89 5.67
C ASN A 3 27.97 8.27 5.50
N ASN A 4 27.61 8.82 4.34
CA ASN A 4 26.22 8.85 3.92
C ASN A 4 25.94 7.60 3.09
N LYS A 5 25.75 6.46 3.77
CA LYS A 5 25.16 5.27 3.16
C LYS A 5 23.78 5.69 2.65
N GLY A 6 23.69 5.89 1.34
CA GLY A 6 22.47 6.30 0.66
C GLY A 6 21.30 5.47 1.16
N ARG A 7 20.24 6.14 1.62
CA ARG A 7 18.94 5.52 1.79
C ARG A 7 18.62 4.91 0.43
N LYS A 8 18.73 3.58 0.31
CA LYS A 8 18.18 2.88 -0.85
C LYS A 8 16.71 3.28 -0.88
N GLU A 9 16.32 3.95 -1.94
CA GLU A 9 14.92 4.14 -2.27
C GLU A 9 14.36 2.74 -2.49
N VAL A 10 13.86 2.13 -1.42
CA VAL A 10 13.15 0.86 -1.51
C VAL A 10 11.81 1.23 -2.10
N GLN A 11 11.76 1.27 -3.43
CA GLN A 11 10.49 1.26 -4.13
C GLN A 11 9.73 0.04 -3.58
N PRO A 12 8.58 0.23 -2.91
CA PRO A 12 7.88 -0.89 -2.30
C PRO A 12 7.51 -1.85 -3.43
N SER A 13 8.19 -3.00 -3.47
CA SER A 13 8.00 -4.04 -4.49
C SER A 13 6.56 -4.57 -4.54
N PHE A 14 5.76 -4.22 -3.54
CA PHE A 14 4.39 -4.69 -3.30
C PHE A 14 3.34 -4.19 -4.29
N LEU A 15 3.62 -3.20 -5.14
CA LEU A 15 2.63 -2.68 -6.10
C LEU A 15 2.99 -2.88 -7.57
N HIS A 16 3.63 -3.99 -7.92
CA HIS A 16 3.61 -4.47 -9.30
C HIS A 16 2.44 -5.43 -9.48
N LEU A 17 1.20 -4.91 -9.41
CA LEU A 17 0.09 -5.65 -9.99
C LEU A 17 0.28 -5.55 -11.51
N PRO A 18 0.52 -6.68 -12.23
CA PRO A 18 0.63 -6.60 -13.68
C PRO A 18 -0.64 -6.00 -14.25
N GLU A 19 -0.49 -5.21 -15.31
CA GLU A 19 -1.62 -4.55 -15.97
C GLU A 19 -2.76 -5.56 -16.18
N ARG A 20 -3.96 -5.21 -15.67
CA ARG A 20 -5.19 -6.00 -15.77
C ARG A 20 -5.25 -7.30 -14.95
N LYS A 21 -4.32 -7.56 -14.03
CA LYS A 21 -4.46 -8.67 -13.08
C LYS A 21 -5.58 -8.35 -12.08
N LYS A 22 -6.64 -9.15 -12.10
CA LYS A 22 -7.65 -9.17 -11.04
C LYS A 22 -7.20 -10.12 -9.93
N VAL A 23 -7.32 -9.69 -8.68
CA VAL A 23 -7.02 -10.49 -7.51
C VAL A 23 -8.33 -10.72 -6.75
N LEU A 24 -8.64 -11.98 -6.43
CA LEU A 24 -9.81 -12.32 -5.65
C LEU A 24 -9.55 -12.00 -4.17
N VAL A 25 -10.44 -11.21 -3.57
CA VAL A 25 -10.40 -10.87 -2.15
C VAL A 25 -11.69 -11.38 -1.52
N THR A 26 -11.56 -12.20 -0.49
CA THR A 26 -12.70 -12.73 0.26
C THR A 26 -12.98 -11.84 1.45
N PHE A 27 -14.26 -11.67 1.81
CA PHE A 27 -14.69 -10.91 2.96
C PHE A 27 -15.41 -11.83 3.95
N ASN A 28 -15.21 -11.57 5.24
CA ASN A 28 -16.00 -12.22 6.30
C ASN A 28 -17.33 -11.48 6.53
N ASP A 29 -18.15 -12.02 7.44
CA ASP A 29 -19.47 -11.46 7.81
C ASP A 29 -19.40 -10.06 8.44
N ARG A 30 -18.19 -9.59 8.79
CA ARG A 30 -17.91 -8.25 9.30
C ARG A 30 -17.39 -7.29 8.22
N ASN A 31 -17.46 -7.69 6.96
CA ASN A 31 -16.91 -6.95 5.81
C ASN A 31 -15.40 -6.68 5.92
N GLN A 32 -14.66 -7.55 6.61
CA GLN A 32 -13.21 -7.46 6.67
C GLN A 32 -12.59 -8.38 5.62
N PRO A 33 -11.56 -7.92 4.88
CA PRO A 33 -10.85 -8.77 3.93
C PRO A 33 -10.11 -9.88 4.69
N ILE A 34 -10.21 -11.12 4.21
CA ILE A 34 -9.59 -12.31 4.77
C ILE A 34 -8.93 -13.17 3.68
N GLY A 35 -8.03 -14.06 4.09
CA GLY A 35 -7.32 -14.97 3.20
C GLY A 35 -6.02 -14.39 2.63
N GLU A 36 -5.43 -15.12 1.69
CA GLU A 36 -4.08 -14.88 1.17
C GLU A 36 -3.88 -13.50 0.52
N ASN A 37 -4.94 -12.88 0.00
CA ASN A 37 -4.87 -11.58 -0.68
C ASN A 37 -5.34 -10.38 0.16
N ALA A 38 -5.66 -10.58 1.44
CA ALA A 38 -6.18 -9.52 2.31
C ALA A 38 -5.14 -8.43 2.59
N ASP A 39 -3.88 -8.82 2.72
CA ASP A 39 -2.72 -7.95 2.91
C ASP A 39 -2.40 -7.12 1.65
N VAL A 40 -2.47 -7.74 0.47
CA VAL A 40 -2.31 -7.08 -0.84
C VAL A 40 -3.42 -6.04 -1.02
N PHE A 41 -4.67 -6.39 -0.72
CA PHE A 41 -5.80 -5.46 -0.78
C PHE A 41 -5.62 -4.27 0.16
N SER A 42 -5.20 -4.52 1.40
CA SER A 42 -4.94 -3.45 2.39
C SER A 42 -3.82 -2.51 1.94
N SER A 43 -2.76 -3.07 1.34
CA SER A 43 -1.64 -2.30 0.79
C SER A 43 -2.08 -1.42 -0.38
N PHE A 44 -2.88 -1.97 -1.29
CA PHE A 44 -3.46 -1.23 -2.41
C PHE A 44 -4.32 -0.06 -1.93
N LEU A 45 -5.26 -0.31 -0.99
CA LEU A 45 -6.09 0.75 -0.40
C LEU A 45 -5.26 1.85 0.25
N GLY A 46 -4.17 1.48 0.94
CA GLY A 46 -3.27 2.45 1.55
C GLY A 46 -2.59 3.36 0.53
N ILE A 47 -2.25 2.87 -0.66
CA ILE A 47 -1.64 3.68 -1.72
C ILE A 47 -2.70 4.57 -2.38
N VAL A 48 -3.83 3.99 -2.76
CA VAL A 48 -4.96 4.74 -3.33
C VAL A 48 -5.39 5.88 -2.42
N SER A 49 -5.46 5.64 -1.11
CA SER A 49 -5.82 6.67 -0.14
C SER A 49 -4.83 7.83 -0.13
N ARG A 50 -3.52 7.58 -0.29
CA ARG A 50 -2.48 8.62 -0.33
C ARG A 50 -2.47 9.40 -1.64
N GLU A 51 -2.80 8.74 -2.75
CA GLU A 51 -2.87 9.40 -4.07
C GLU A 51 -4.14 10.22 -4.23
N MET A 52 -5.29 9.69 -3.76
CA MET A 52 -6.58 10.36 -3.89
C MET A 52 -6.84 11.39 -2.80
N VAL A 53 -6.26 11.23 -1.61
CA VAL A 53 -6.33 12.22 -0.54
C VAL A 53 -4.97 12.89 -0.43
N PRO A 54 -4.78 14.09 -1.00
CA PRO A 54 -3.57 14.85 -0.72
C PRO A 54 -3.52 15.06 0.79
N ILE A 55 -2.46 14.56 1.43
CA ILE A 55 -2.18 14.82 2.85
C ILE A 55 -1.86 16.32 2.94
N THR A 56 -2.91 17.12 3.07
CA THR A 56 -2.86 18.59 3.21
C THR A 56 -2.77 19.01 4.68
N LEU A 57 -2.76 18.05 5.60
CA LEU A 57 -2.58 18.31 7.02
C LEU A 57 -1.12 18.72 7.26
N SER A 58 -0.93 20.00 7.58
CA SER A 58 0.37 20.57 7.95
C SER A 58 0.88 20.07 9.30
N ASP A 59 0.03 19.44 10.10
CA ASP A 59 0.36 18.84 11.40
C ASP A 59 -0.52 17.59 11.64
N TRP A 60 0.04 16.56 12.28
CA TRP A 60 -0.62 15.30 12.61
C TRP A 60 -1.12 15.25 14.06
N ARG A 61 -0.83 16.30 14.84
CA ARG A 61 -1.32 16.50 16.20
C ARG A 61 -2.74 17.04 16.26
#